data_AF-A0A552LVY5-F1
#
_entry.id   AF-A0A552LVY5-F1
#
_cell.length_a   1.000
_cell.length_b   1.000
_cell.length_c   1.000
_cell.angle_alpha   90.00
_cell.angle_beta   90.00
_cell.angle_gamma   90.00
#
_symmetry.space_group_name_H-M   'P 1'
#
loop_
_entity.id
_entity.type
_entity.pdbx_description
1 polymer ?
#
loop_
_entity_poly.entity_id
_entity_poly.type
_entity_poly.pdbx_seq_one_letter_code
_entity_poly.pdbx_strand_id
1 'polypeptide(L)'
;WSQQLGLYLGLSANKLRYFTPEGELVPTPAEAAQQAENRVLEAENRAVEAENRVLEAESQVQQEKQKAAKLAAKLRELGIDTEENL
;
A
#
# COMPACT_ATOMS: atom_id res chain seq x y z
N TRP A 1 -9.39 40.66 -1.16
CA TRP A 1 -7.98 40.41 -1.49
C TRP A 1 -7.16 40.66 -0.24
N SER A 2 -6.49 39.64 0.31
CA SER A 2 -5.61 39.80 1.47
C SER A 2 -4.16 39.90 0.98
N GLN A 3 -3.59 41.11 0.98
CA GLN A 3 -2.20 41.36 0.52
C GLN A 3 -1.15 40.50 1.24
N GLN A 4 -1.43 40.09 2.49
CA GLN A 4 -0.49 39.37 3.32
C GLN A 4 -0.53 37.84 3.12
N LEU A 5 -1.61 37.32 2.53
CA LEU A 5 -1.82 35.88 2.35
C LEU A 5 -1.85 35.45 0.88
N GLY A 6 -1.96 36.38 -0.08
CA GLY A 6 -2.08 36.05 -1.51
C GLY A 6 -3.40 35.35 -1.86
N LEU A 7 -4.33 35.19 -0.91
CA LEU A 7 -5.60 34.49 -1.11
C LEU A 7 -6.73 35.48 -1.44
N TYR A 8 -7.67 35.03 -2.26
CA TYR A 8 -8.92 35.75 -2.50
C TYR A 8 -10.11 35.04 -1.84
N LEU A 9 -11.12 35.82 -1.46
CA LEU A 9 -12.32 35.31 -0.81
C LEU A 9 -13.41 35.18 -1.87
N GLY A 10 -13.92 33.96 -2.07
CA GLY A 10 -15.00 33.66 -3.00
C GLY A 10 -16.20 33.04 -2.29
N LEU A 11 -17.32 32.97 -3.00
CA LEU A 11 -18.54 32.31 -2.54
C LEU A 11 -18.57 30.88 -3.09
N SER A 12 -18.58 29.89 -2.21
CA SER A 12 -18.74 28.48 -2.56
C SER A 12 -19.78 27.84 -1.65
N ALA A 13 -20.77 27.15 -2.24
CA ALA A 13 -21.89 26.54 -1.52
C ALA A 13 -22.58 27.50 -0.53
N ASN A 14 -22.82 28.75 -0.94
CA ASN A 14 -23.41 29.81 -0.11
C ASN A 14 -22.59 30.21 1.13
N LYS A 15 -21.30 29.83 1.20
CA LYS A 15 -20.36 30.16 2.27
C LYS A 15 -19.14 30.90 1.71
N LEU A 16 -18.58 31.80 2.50
CA LEU A 16 -17.32 32.47 2.17
C LEU A 16 -16.17 31.48 2.35
N ARG A 17 -15.40 31.26 1.28
CA ARG A 17 -14.23 30.38 1.26
C ARG A 17 -13.04 31.08 0.63
N TYR A 18 -11.84 30.73 1.10
CA TYR A 18 -10.59 31.22 0.51
C TYR A 18 -10.23 30.40 -0.72
N PHE A 19 -9.65 31.08 -1.69
CA PHE A 19 -9.12 30.49 -2.92
C PHE A 19 -7.68 30.95 -3.12
N THR A 20 -6.87 30.08 -3.70
CA THR A 20 -5.50 30.38 -4.12
C THR A 20 -5.50 31.32 -5.33
N PRO A 21 -4.40 32.03 -5.63
CA PRO A 21 -4.30 32.84 -6.85
C PRO A 21 -4.63 32.08 -8.14
N GLU A 22 -4.40 30.77 -8.15
CA GLU A 22 -4.63 29.86 -9.29
C GLU A 22 -6.11 29.46 -9.43
N GLY A 23 -6.96 29.89 -8.49
CA GLY A 23 -8.39 29.63 -8.50
C GLY A 23 -8.82 28.38 -7.75
N GLU A 24 -7.90 27.75 -7.00
CA GLU A 24 -8.19 26.53 -6.26
C GLU A 24 -8.79 26.85 -4.89
N LEU A 25 -9.80 26.08 -4.47
CA LEU A 25 -10.42 26.24 -3.16
C LEU A 25 -9.43 25.82 -2.06
N VAL A 26 -9.10 26.73 -1.15
CA VAL A 26 -8.24 26.40 -0.02
C VAL A 26 -9.02 25.54 0.97
N PRO A 27 -8.54 24.32 1.30
CA PRO A 27 -9.17 23.50 2.32
C PRO A 27 -9.09 24.20 3.68
N THR A 28 -10.11 24.02 4.49
CA THR A 28 -10.04 24.44 5.89
C THR A 28 -8.98 23.62 6.64
N PRO A 29 -8.40 24.12 7.74
CA PRO A 29 -7.45 23.35 8.54
C PRO A 29 -7.99 21.98 8.97
N ALA A 30 -9.29 21.87 9.26
CA ALA A 30 -9.95 20.62 9.60
C ALA A 30 -10.01 19.64 8.40
N GLU A 31 -10.36 20.12 7.20
CA GLU A 31 -10.36 19.30 5.98
C GLU A 31 -8.93 18.85 5.62
N ALA A 32 -7.94 19.73 5.76
CA ALA A 32 -6.54 19.38 5.52
C ALA A 32 -6.03 18.32 6.51
N ALA A 33 -6.39 18.43 7.80
CA ALA A 33 -6.06 17.43 8.81
C ALA A 33 -6.71 16.08 8.49
N GLN A 34 -8.00 16.06 8.18
CA GLN A 34 -8.71 14.84 7.79
C GLN A 34 -8.09 14.18 6.55
N GLN A 35 -7.71 14.99 5.55
CA GLN A 35 -7.05 14.47 4.36
C GLN A 35 -5.67 13.86 4.69
N ALA A 36 -4.92 14.47 5.61
CA ALA A 36 -3.66 13.91 6.07
C ALA A 36 -3.87 12.58 6.81
N GLU A 37 -4.84 12.50 7.72
CA GLU A 37 -5.18 11.26 8.43
C GLU A 37 -5.59 10.14 7.47
N ASN A 38 -6.44 10.44 6.49
CA ASN A 38 -6.85 9.46 5.48
C ASN A 38 -5.64 8.94 4.68
N ARG A 39 -4.73 9.82 4.28
CA ARG A 39 -3.51 9.41 3.56
C ARG A 39 -2.61 8.51 4.39
N VAL A 40 -2.49 8.77 5.69
CA VAL A 40 -1.72 7.91 6.61
C VAL A 40 -2.39 6.54 6.70
N LEU A 41 -3.71 6.49 6.93
CA LEU A 41 -4.45 5.24 7.00
C LEU A 41 -4.36 4.42 5.71
N GLU A 42 -4.46 5.06 4.54
CA GLU A 42 -4.27 4.41 3.24
C GLU A 42 -2.84 3.89 3.03
N ALA A 43 -1.83 4.58 3.56
CA ALA A 43 -0.45 4.12 3.50
C ALA A 43 -0.25 2.90 4.42
N GLU A 44 -0.80 2.91 5.63
CA GLU A 44 -0.74 1.78 6.56
C GLU A 44 -1.45 0.55 6.00
N ASN A 45 -2.67 0.71 5.47
CA ASN A 45 -3.39 -0.39 4.84
C ASN A 45 -2.60 -1.02 3.69
N ARG A 46 -1.93 -0.20 2.87
CA ARG A 46 -1.07 -0.70 1.79
C ARG A 46 0.16 -1.43 2.30
N ALA A 47 0.78 -0.97 3.39
CA ALA A 47 1.91 -1.66 4.02
C ALA A 47 1.48 -3.04 4.54
N VAL A 48 0.37 -3.11 5.29
CA VAL A 48 -0.19 -4.35 5.82
C VAL A 48 -0.54 -5.34 4.71
N GLU A 49 -1.15 -4.87 3.62
CA GLU A 49 -1.49 -5.72 2.48
C GLU A 49 -0.23 -6.25 1.76
N ALA A 50 0.83 -5.45 1.66
CA ALA A 50 2.10 -5.90 1.11
C ALA A 50 2.76 -6.95 2.02
N GLU A 51 2.75 -6.75 3.33
CA GLU A 51 3.26 -7.73 4.31
C GLU A 51 2.52 -9.07 4.23
N ASN A 52 1.18 -9.02 4.17
CA ASN A 52 0.37 -10.23 4.01
C ASN A 52 0.72 -10.99 2.72
N ARG A 53 0.88 -10.30 1.60
CA ARG A 53 1.28 -10.95 0.34
C ARG A 53 2.65 -11.61 0.42
N VAL A 54 3.61 -10.99 1.12
CA VAL A 54 4.93 -11.58 1.34
C VAL A 54 4.80 -12.85 2.18
N LEU A 55 4.07 -12.80 3.30
CA LEU A 55 3.84 -13.97 4.15
C LEU A 55 3.16 -15.12 3.39
N GLU A 56 2.16 -14.82 2.57
CA GLU A 56 1.48 -15.81 1.73
C GLU A 56 2.43 -16.44 0.69
N ALA A 57 3.26 -15.63 0.04
CA ALA A 57 4.25 -16.12 -0.92
C ALA A 57 5.31 -16.99 -0.23
N GLU A 58 5.79 -16.58 0.94
CA GLU A 58 6.73 -17.38 1.73
C GLU A 58 6.12 -18.72 2.15
N SER A 59 4.88 -18.72 2.62
CA SER A 59 4.16 -19.95 2.98
C SER A 59 4.04 -20.92 1.80
N GLN A 60 3.69 -20.42 0.61
CA GLN A 60 3.61 -21.25 -0.60
C GLN A 60 4.97 -21.83 -0.98
N VAL A 61 6.04 -21.02 -0.97
CA VAL A 61 7.40 -21.50 -1.27
C VAL A 61 7.83 -22.55 -0.26
N GLN A 62 7.55 -22.36 1.03
CA GLN A 62 7.85 -23.35 2.07
C GLN A 62 7.08 -24.66 1.84
N GLN A 63 5.80 -24.58 1.50
CA GLN A 63 4.98 -25.75 1.24
C GLN A 63 5.50 -26.54 0.03
N GLU A 64 5.85 -25.85 -1.06
CA GLU A 64 6.42 -26.50 -2.24
C GLU A 64 7.78 -27.12 -1.95
N LYS A 65 8.65 -26.43 -1.19
CA LYS A 65 9.93 -26.99 -0.72
C LYS A 65 9.73 -28.25 0.13
N GLN A 66 8.75 -28.25 1.03
CA GLN A 66 8.45 -29.42 1.85
C GLN A 66 7.93 -30.60 1.02
N LYS A 67 7.05 -30.35 0.04
CA LYS A 67 6.56 -31.38 -0.88
C LYS A 67 7.70 -31.94 -1.72
N ALA A 68 8.54 -31.07 -2.31
CA ALA A 68 9.70 -31.46 -3.09
C ALA A 68 10.70 -32.29 -2.27
N ALA A 69 11.00 -31.86 -1.03
CA ALA A 69 11.87 -32.59 -0.12
C ALA A 69 11.32 -33.97 0.24
N LYS A 70 10.01 -34.07 0.53
CA LYS A 70 9.36 -35.37 0.82
C LYS A 70 9.38 -36.30 -0.40
N LEU A 71 9.11 -35.76 -1.59
CA LEU A 71 9.16 -36.53 -2.83
C LEU A 71 10.57 -37.02 -3.13
N ALA A 72 11.58 -36.14 -3.02
CA ALA A 72 12.98 -36.51 -3.20
C ALA A 72 13.43 -37.57 -2.18
N ALA A 73 13.05 -37.44 -0.91
CA ALA A 73 13.31 -38.45 0.10
C ALA A 73 12.67 -39.80 -0.25
N LYS A 74 11.43 -39.80 -0.76
CA LYS A 74 10.74 -41.02 -1.17
C LYS A 74 11.38 -41.68 -2.40
N LEU A 75 11.84 -40.88 -3.37
CA LEU A 75 12.56 -41.39 -4.55
C LEU A 75 13.91 -42.01 -4.17
N ARG A 76 14.65 -41.38 -3.24
CA ARG A 76 15.89 -41.94 -2.67
C ARG A 76 15.64 -43.25 -1.92
N GLU A 77 14.56 -43.33 -1.13
CA GLU A 77 14.17 -44.57 -0.42
C GLU A 77 13.84 -45.72 -1.39
N LEU A 78 13.31 -45.40 -2.59
CA LEU A 78 13.01 -46.37 -3.64
C LEU A 78 14.24 -46.74 -4.51
N GLY A 79 15.44 -46.23 -4.19
CA GLY A 79 16.68 -46.56 -4.89
C GLY A 79 16.81 -45.94 -6.28
N ILE A 80 16.01 -44.91 -6.58
CA ILE A 80 16.08 -44.15 -7.84
C ILE A 80 16.94 -42.91 -7.57
N ASP A 81 18.27 -43.07 -7.60
CA ASP A 81 19.21 -41.95 -7.63
C ASP A 81 19.01 -41.17 -8.94
N THR A 82 18.18 -40.12 -8.87
CA THR A 82 17.88 -39.25 -10.01
C THR A 82 18.83 -38.05 -10.04
N GLU A 83 20.06 -38.19 -9.53
CA GLU A 83 21.06 -37.12 -9.46
C GLU A 83 22.11 -37.18 -10.59
N GLU A 84 21.97 -38.10 -11.57
CA GLU A 84 22.88 -38.22 -12.74
C GLU A 84 22.24 -37.79 -14.07
N ASN A 85 21.30 -36.84 -14.08
CA ASN A 85 20.93 -36.20 -15.35
C ASN A 85 20.36 -34.79 -15.15
N LEU A 86 21.24 -33.82 -14.89
CA LEU A 86 21.20 -32.43 -15.37
C LEU A 86 22.42 -31.64 -14.86
#